data_AF-A0A9D1LH83-F1
#
_entry.id   AF-A0A9D1LH83-F1
#
_cell.length_a   1.000
_cell.length_b   1.000
_cell.length_c   1.000
_cell.angle_alpha   90.00
_cell.angle_beta   90.00
_cell.angle_gamma   90.00
#
_symmetry.space_group_name_H-M   'P 1'
#
loop_
_entity.id
_entity.type
_entity.pdbx_description
1 polymer ?
#
loop_
_entity_poly.entity_id
_entity_poly.type
_entity_poly.pdbx_seq_one_letter_code
_entity_poly.pdbx_strand_id
1 'polypeptide(L)'
;MRKDSFKLVRFAQTLKLDIVGNAKTYAFQLLVLYGLLFIGLLIIMLDEMKPDQSFDMISMMFALWTTFVGVCGGIFYASLLMKPFSRKQARLSYLMLPASNLEKFLSRALIVT
;
A
#
# COMPACT_ATOMS: atom_id res chain seq x y z
N MET A 1 3.34 -36.42 -0.78
CA MET A 1 2.51 -35.30 -1.29
C MET A 1 1.66 -34.75 -0.12
N ARG A 2 2.06 -33.63 0.49
CA ARG A 2 1.33 -33.06 1.63
C ARG A 2 0.25 -32.11 1.10
N LYS A 3 -1.02 -32.39 1.41
CA LYS A 3 -2.16 -31.51 1.11
C LYS A 3 -2.05 -30.25 1.98
N ASP A 4 -1.45 -29.20 1.44
CA ASP A 4 -1.51 -27.87 2.05
C ASP A 4 -2.85 -27.22 1.67
N SER A 5 -3.93 -27.71 2.28
CA SER A 5 -5.23 -27.06 2.20
C SER A 5 -5.12 -25.67 2.82
N PHE A 6 -5.52 -24.65 2.06
CA PHE A 6 -5.61 -23.27 2.53
C PHE A 6 -6.49 -23.20 3.79
N LYS A 7 -5.97 -22.61 4.87
CA LYS A 7 -6.70 -22.42 6.13
C LYS A 7 -6.72 -20.94 6.50
N LEU A 8 -7.90 -20.33 6.47
CA LEU A 8 -8.13 -18.93 6.83
C LEU A 8 -7.59 -18.55 8.22
N VAL A 9 -7.61 -19.46 9.19
CA VAL A 9 -7.09 -19.19 10.54
C VAL A 9 -5.57 -19.00 10.54
N ARG A 10 -4.83 -19.85 9.81
CA ARG A 10 -3.36 -19.75 9.69
C ARG A 10 -2.98 -18.49 8.91
N PHE A 11 -3.74 -18.21 7.86
CA PHE A 11 -3.63 -16.99 7.07
C PHE A 11 -3.80 -15.70 7.91
N ALA A 12 -4.87 -15.63 8.73
CA ALA A 12 -5.13 -14.47 9.58
C ALA A 12 -4.04 -14.29 10.66
N GLN A 13 -3.51 -15.39 11.20
CA GLN A 13 -2.40 -15.34 12.15
C GLN A 13 -1.11 -14.81 11.52
N THR A 14 -0.76 -15.28 10.31
CA THR A 14 0.40 -14.76 9.58
C THR A 14 0.23 -13.30 9.19
N LEU A 15 -0.97 -12.91 8.80
CA LEU A 15 -1.30 -11.53 8.42
C LEU A 15 -1.21 -10.59 9.62
N LYS A 16 -1.76 -10.99 10.78
CA LYS A 16 -1.64 -10.21 12.03
C LYS A 16 -0.18 -10.03 12.45
N LEU A 17 0.64 -11.07 12.31
CA LEU A 17 2.04 -11.04 12.69
C LEU A 17 2.86 -10.10 11.76
N ASP A 18 2.58 -10.14 10.46
CA ASP A 18 3.15 -9.22 9.48
C ASP A 18 2.72 -7.76 9.72
N ILE A 19 1.44 -7.52 10.01
CA ILE A 19 0.92 -6.19 10.35
C ILE A 19 1.60 -5.67 11.61
N VAL A 20 1.61 -6.42 12.71
CA VAL A 20 2.19 -5.95 13.99
C VAL A 20 3.69 -5.70 13.86
N GLY A 21 4.40 -6.54 13.10
CA GLY A 21 5.84 -6.38 12.86
C GLY A 21 6.20 -5.09 12.12
N ASN A 22 5.35 -4.62 11.22
CA ASN A 22 5.61 -3.44 10.38
C ASN A 22 4.59 -2.30 10.55
N ALA A 23 3.73 -2.34 11.59
CA ALA A 23 2.60 -1.43 11.77
C ALA A 23 3.00 0.04 11.73
N LYS A 24 4.13 0.40 12.36
CA LYS A 24 4.66 1.77 12.36
C LYS A 24 5.00 2.24 10.94
N THR A 25 5.68 1.39 10.17
CA THR A 25 6.06 1.70 8.78
C THR A 25 4.82 1.89 7.91
N TYR A 26 3.82 1.03 8.04
CA TYR A 26 2.55 1.17 7.31
C TYR A 26 1.78 2.43 7.72
N ALA A 27 1.75 2.76 9.02
CA ALA A 27 1.11 3.98 9.51
C ALA A 27 1.79 5.25 8.95
N PHE A 28 3.12 5.30 8.94
CA PHE A 28 3.86 6.42 8.33
C PHE A 28 3.59 6.53 6.83
N GLN A 29 3.51 5.40 6.11
CA GLN A 29 3.22 5.39 4.68
C GLN A 29 1.82 5.88 4.36
N LEU A 30 0.82 5.46 5.13
CA LEU A 30 -0.56 5.98 5.01
C LEU A 30 -0.61 7.48 5.31
N LEU A 31 0.13 7.95 6.32
CA LEU A 31 0.21 9.37 6.66
C LEU A 31 0.83 10.18 5.53
N VAL A 32 1.91 9.70 4.91
CA VAL A 32 2.53 10.35 3.75
C VAL A 32 1.58 10.41 2.56
N LEU A 33 0.87 9.32 2.25
CA LEU A 33 -0.08 9.28 1.15
C LEU A 33 -1.26 10.23 1.39
N TYR A 34 -1.80 10.24 2.61
CA TYR A 34 -2.85 11.18 3.01
C TYR A 34 -2.35 12.64 2.96
N GLY A 35 -1.13 12.90 3.42
CA GLY A 35 -0.51 14.22 3.36
C GLY A 35 -0.33 14.74 1.93
N LEU A 36 0.10 13.89 1.00
CA LEU A 36 0.21 14.23 -0.42
C LEU A 36 -1.15 14.59 -1.05
N LEU A 37 -2.19 13.81 -0.74
CA LEU A 37 -3.55 14.12 -1.20
C LEU A 37 -4.05 15.45 -0.63
N PHE A 38 -3.81 15.69 0.67
CA PHE A 38 -4.22 16.93 1.33
C PHE A 38 -3.50 18.16 0.77
N ILE A 39 -2.18 18.08 0.55
CA ILE A 39 -1.38 19.17 -0.02
C ILE A 39 -1.86 19.51 -1.44
N GLY A 40 -2.09 18.51 -2.29
CA GLY A 40 -2.58 18.78 -3.64
C GLY A 40 -3.98 19.39 -3.65
N LEU A 41 -4.85 19.00 -2.72
CA LEU A 41 -6.16 19.62 -2.56
C LEU A 41 -6.04 21.10 -2.15
N LEU A 42 -5.12 21.43 -1.24
CA LEU A 42 -4.85 22.83 -0.87
C LEU A 42 -4.33 23.66 -2.05
N ILE A 43 -3.43 23.10 -2.87
CA ILE A 43 -2.89 23.78 -4.05
C ILE A 43 -3.99 24.09 -5.05
N ILE A 44 -4.88 23.12 -5.32
CA ILE A 44 -5.99 23.28 -6.25
C ILE A 44 -6.97 24.35 -5.74
N MET A 45 -7.29 24.35 -4.44
CA MET A 45 -8.16 25.35 -3.81
C MET A 45 -7.58 26.77 -3.85
N LEU A 46 -6.24 26.91 -3.71
CA LEU A 46 -5.58 28.20 -3.84
C LEU A 46 -5.62 28.74 -5.28
N ASP A 47 -5.57 27.85 -6.27
CA ASP A 47 -5.67 28.22 -7.69
C ASP A 47 -7.11 28.61 -8.06
N GLU A 48 -8.11 28.02 -7.39
CA GLU A 48 -9.54 28.35 -7.52
C GLU A 48 -9.89 29.78 -7.11
N MET A 49 -9.07 30.42 -6.27
CA MET A 49 -9.28 31.83 -5.88
C MET A 49 -9.06 32.81 -7.03
N LYS A 50 -8.59 32.34 -8.20
CA LYS A 50 -8.41 33.17 -9.40
C LYS A 50 -9.73 33.29 -10.17
N PRO A 51 -10.18 34.52 -10.51
CA PRO A 51 -11.52 34.78 -11.03
C PRO A 51 -11.78 34.25 -12.46
N ASP A 52 -10.76 33.73 -13.13
CA ASP A 52 -10.74 33.31 -14.53
C ASP A 52 -10.77 31.78 -14.73
N GLN A 53 -10.80 30.99 -13.65
CA GLN A 53 -10.76 29.54 -13.73
C GLN A 53 -12.16 28.93 -13.91
N SER A 54 -12.29 28.05 -14.91
CA SER A 54 -13.52 27.30 -15.18
C SER A 54 -13.59 26.06 -14.28
N PHE A 55 -14.77 25.73 -13.75
CA PHE A 55 -14.99 24.54 -12.90
C PHE A 55 -14.47 23.23 -13.52
N ASP A 56 -14.61 23.09 -14.85
CA ASP A 56 -14.09 21.94 -15.59
C ASP A 56 -12.57 21.77 -15.49
N MET A 57 -11.83 22.88 -15.49
CA MET A 57 -10.37 22.86 -15.40
C MET A 57 -9.90 22.42 -14.00
N ILE A 58 -10.60 22.87 -12.96
CA ILE A 58 -10.34 22.50 -11.56
C ILE A 58 -10.65 21.01 -11.34
N SER A 59 -11.79 20.54 -11.85
CA SER A 59 -12.18 19.13 -11.80
C SER A 59 -11.15 18.24 -12.51
N MET A 60 -10.67 18.65 -13.69
CA MET A 60 -9.64 17.93 -14.44
C MET A 60 -8.30 17.88 -13.67
N MET A 61 -7.86 19.00 -13.10
CA MET A 61 -6.65 19.07 -12.28
C MET A 61 -6.72 18.17 -11.04
N PHE A 62 -7.88 18.15 -10.36
CA PHE A 62 -8.12 17.26 -9.24
C PHE A 62 -8.09 15.79 -9.65
N ALA A 63 -8.75 15.43 -10.75
CA ALA A 63 -8.74 14.08 -11.28
C ALA A 63 -7.31 13.63 -11.64
N LEU A 64 -6.53 14.48 -12.29
CA LEU A 64 -5.13 14.21 -12.66
C LEU A 64 -4.22 14.06 -11.43
N TRP A 65 -4.36 14.94 -10.44
CA TRP A 65 -3.57 14.85 -9.20
C TRP A 65 -3.86 13.56 -8.44
N THR A 66 -5.14 13.24 -8.25
CA THR A 66 -5.56 12.03 -7.54
C THR A 66 -5.15 10.75 -8.26
N THR A 67 -5.26 10.70 -9.60
CA THR A 67 -4.75 9.55 -10.39
C THR A 67 -3.23 9.45 -10.33
N PHE A 68 -2.50 10.57 -10.40
CA PHE A 68 -1.04 10.56 -10.30
C PHE A 68 -0.57 10.01 -8.94
N VAL A 69 -1.13 10.52 -7.85
CA VAL A 69 -0.82 10.03 -6.49
C VAL A 69 -1.24 8.56 -6.33
N GLY A 70 -2.38 8.16 -6.91
CA GLY A 70 -2.85 6.77 -6.89
C GLY A 70 -1.90 5.81 -7.62
N VAL A 71 -1.42 6.17 -8.80
CA VAL A 71 -0.48 5.34 -9.59
C VAL A 71 0.89 5.28 -8.91
N CYS A 72 1.45 6.42 -8.52
CA CYS A 72 2.74 6.47 -7.84
C CYS A 72 2.70 5.75 -6.48
N GLY A 73 1.63 5.96 -5.72
CA GLY A 73 1.35 5.23 -4.49
C GLY A 73 1.28 3.73 -4.75
N GLY A 74 0.44 3.29 -5.70
CA GLY A 74 0.27 1.88 -6.05
C GLY A 74 1.59 1.19 -6.42
N ILE A 75 2.45 1.84 -7.21
CA ILE A 75 3.78 1.32 -7.58
C ILE A 75 4.69 1.22 -6.34
N PHE A 76 4.68 2.24 -5.47
CA PHE A 76 5.46 2.24 -4.24
C PHE A 76 5.03 1.12 -3.29
N TYR A 77 3.73 0.96 -3.10
CA TYR A 77 3.13 -0.12 -2.33
C TYR A 77 3.49 -1.49 -2.92
N ALA A 78 3.37 -1.67 -4.24
CA ALA A 78 3.79 -2.90 -4.92
C ALA A 78 5.28 -3.24 -4.70
N SER A 79 6.16 -2.24 -4.64
CA SER A 79 7.59 -2.45 -4.32
C SER A 79 7.81 -2.97 -2.88
N LEU A 80 6.97 -2.55 -1.92
CA LEU A 80 7.02 -3.02 -0.53
C LEU A 80 6.63 -4.51 -0.39
N LEU A 81 5.79 -5.04 -1.28
CA LEU A 81 5.49 -6.48 -1.35
C LEU A 81 6.75 -7.29 -1.59
N MET A 82 7.64 -6.80 -2.45
CA MET A 82 8.86 -7.50 -2.87
C MET A 82 10.04 -7.31 -1.90
N LYS A 83 9.98 -6.33 -0.99
CA LYS A 83 11.07 -5.97 -0.07
C LYS A 83 11.69 -7.11 0.78
N PRO A 84 10.98 -8.11 1.33
CA PRO A 84 11.60 -9.19 2.11
C PRO A 84 12.34 -10.21 1.25
N PHE A 85 12.05 -10.29 -0.06
CA PHE A 85 12.75 -11.19 -0.98
C PHE A 85 14.15 -10.65 -1.33
N SER A 86 14.37 -9.35 -1.12
CA SER A 86 15.66 -8.69 -1.34
C SER A 86 16.73 -9.08 -0.32
N ARG A 87 16.38 -9.32 0.97
CA ARG A 87 17.37 -9.63 2.02
C ARG A 87 17.40 -11.11 2.35
N LYS A 88 18.57 -11.76 2.18
CA LYS A 88 18.73 -13.22 2.38
C LYS A 88 18.24 -13.72 3.74
N GLN A 89 18.54 -13.01 4.83
CA GLN A 89 18.11 -13.39 6.19
C GLN A 89 16.60 -13.23 6.41
N ALA A 90 16.01 -12.13 5.93
CA ALA A 90 14.56 -11.90 6.02
C ALA A 90 13.78 -12.92 5.19
N ARG A 91 14.30 -13.27 4.01
CA ARG A 91 13.75 -14.32 3.15
C ARG A 91 13.75 -15.70 3.82
N LEU A 92 14.82 -16.04 4.55
CA LEU A 92 14.94 -17.31 5.23
C LEU A 92 13.93 -17.42 6.39
N SER A 93 13.84 -16.39 7.25
CA SER A 93 12.80 -16.32 8.29
C SER A 93 11.39 -16.41 7.72
N TYR A 94 11.14 -15.78 6.57
CA TYR A 94 9.85 -15.84 5.89
C TYR A 94 9.52 -17.24 5.34
N LEU A 95 10.50 -17.95 4.79
CA LEU A 95 10.36 -19.33 4.32
C LEU A 95 10.13 -20.31 5.48
N MET A 96 10.74 -20.07 6.64
CA MET A 96 10.59 -20.91 7.84
C MET A 96 9.21 -20.81 8.52
N LEU A 97 8.40 -19.80 8.20
CA LEU A 97 7.04 -19.71 8.72
C LEU A 97 6.22 -20.94 8.30
N PRO A 98 5.54 -21.62 9.24
CA PRO A 98 4.72 -22.81 8.95
C PRO A 98 3.38 -22.39 8.33
N ALA A 99 3.42 -21.82 7.13
CA ALA A 99 2.27 -21.43 6.32
C ALA A 99 2.51 -21.82 4.85
N SER A 100 1.44 -22.05 4.10
CA SER A 100 1.55 -22.35 2.67
C SER A 100 2.15 -21.14 1.92
N ASN A 101 2.87 -21.38 0.83
CA ASN A 101 3.43 -20.31 -0.01
C ASN A 101 2.33 -19.37 -0.55
N LEU A 102 1.12 -19.89 -0.76
CA LEU A 102 -0.04 -19.12 -1.20
C LEU A 102 -0.59 -18.22 -0.08
N GLU A 103 -0.69 -18.73 1.14
CA GLU A 103 -1.14 -17.96 2.31
C GLU A 103 -0.19 -16.79 2.60
N LYS A 104 1.12 -17.04 2.49
CA LYS A 104 2.17 -16.02 2.60
C LYS A 104 2.05 -14.95 1.51
N PHE A 105 1.79 -15.34 0.26
CA PHE A 105 1.64 -14.36 -0.82
C PHE A 105 0.39 -13.50 -0.64
N LEU A 106 -0.74 -14.11 -0.30
CA LEU A 106 -2.00 -13.40 -0.06
C LEU A 106 -1.91 -12.48 1.18
N SER A 107 -1.17 -12.86 2.23
CA SER A 107 -1.13 -12.06 3.47
C SER A 107 -0.45 -10.74 3.21
N ARG A 108 0.57 -10.78 2.36
CA ARG A 108 1.25 -9.61 1.84
C ARG A 108 0.41 -8.81 0.88
N ALA A 109 -0.20 -9.46 -0.11
CA ALA A 109 -1.06 -8.79 -1.09
C ALA A 109 -2.10 -7.94 -0.37
N LEU A 110 -2.81 -8.51 0.60
CA LEU A 110 -3.89 -7.83 1.35
C LEU A 110 -3.41 -6.73 2.31
N ILE A 111 -2.15 -6.73 2.74
CA ILE A 111 -1.59 -5.63 3.55
C ILE A 111 -1.19 -4.44 2.68
N VAL A 112 -0.87 -4.69 1.41
CA VAL A 112 -0.33 -3.68 0.51
C VAL A 112 -1.39 -3.08 -0.42
N THR A 113 -2.39 -3.87 -0.81
CA THR A 113 -3.59 -3.39 -1.53
C THR A 113 -4.57 -2.77 -0.55
#